data_AF-A0A099PAZ3-F1
#
_entry.id   AF-A0A099PAZ3-F1
#
_cell.length_a   1.000
_cell.length_b   1.000
_cell.length_c   1.000
_cell.angle_alpha   90.00
_cell.angle_beta   90.00
_cell.angle_gamma   90.00
#
_symmetry.space_group_name_H-M   'P 1'
#
loop_
_entity.id
_entity.type
_entity.pdbx_description
1 polymer ?
#
loop_
_entity_poly.entity_id
_entity_poly.type
_entity_poly.pdbx_seq_one_letter_code
_entity_poly.pdbx_strand_id
1 'polypeptide(L)'
;MREVAVTYVAEAPVWKTSYRLLLDEADSEAADLQTWALVENTSDYDWHNISLALISGRPLSFIEDLYQSRFIDRPVYESVAFEGIAPQTYALARGVAQDSAVAEEFAPLRARVAAPMPAPAPGSDATPKAGAMASVEGQDLGSHFEYRLENISLPRQQSAMLPILAAKVDIRSVSIYDASVHPRHPLRGARLDNTSDKPLPEGPMTVMMGQSYVGDARIEHIPPGAKRFISYAVDLDLQVQPQAASQETRLTQGKIEQGVLMLQQTRQRETVYHAINESAQDRNLVIVHPRNPGWELDYNAELLEETAVHYRLAVDLPAHSEQPILVTETRVDWEHFQLAALSETQLFYWSNQAELPAALKSQVEQAASLRQAWSRAERSLQDQKSSIETIYQEQARIRANLDVLESESALYQRLVNQLSEQEDLLQRLHAAVQQAAAEVRMAREAFDAFIAQL
;
A
#
# COMPACT_ATOMS: atom_id res chain seq x y z
N MET A 1 -60.47 -28.61 -18.77
CA MET A 1 -59.37 -27.61 -18.86
C MET A 1 -58.10 -28.31 -18.42
N ARG A 2 -56.98 -28.13 -19.14
CA ARG A 2 -55.66 -28.59 -18.69
C ARG A 2 -54.98 -27.42 -18.00
N GLU A 3 -54.45 -27.65 -16.80
CA GLU A 3 -53.50 -26.73 -16.19
C GLU A 3 -52.23 -26.69 -17.04
N VAL A 4 -51.81 -25.48 -17.38
CA VAL A 4 -50.55 -25.21 -18.06
C VAL A 4 -49.74 -24.32 -17.13
N ALA A 5 -48.57 -24.78 -16.72
CA ALA A 5 -47.60 -23.99 -15.98
C ALA A 5 -46.60 -23.40 -16.98
N VAL A 6 -46.35 -22.09 -16.88
CA VAL A 6 -45.35 -21.38 -17.69
C VAL A 6 -44.30 -20.81 -16.74
N THR A 7 -43.04 -21.16 -16.96
CA THR A 7 -41.90 -20.61 -16.23
C THR A 7 -41.06 -19.81 -17.20
N TYR A 8 -40.72 -18.57 -16.83
CA TYR A 8 -39.86 -17.71 -17.62
C TYR A 8 -38.86 -17.01 -16.69
N VAL A 9 -37.73 -16.60 -17.24
CA VAL A 9 -36.73 -15.79 -16.55
C VAL A 9 -36.76 -14.41 -17.20
N ALA A 10 -36.90 -13.38 -16.39
CA ALA A 10 -36.85 -11.99 -16.83
C ALA A 10 -35.77 -11.27 -16.03
N GLU A 11 -35.21 -10.22 -16.62
CA GLU A 11 -34.35 -9.30 -15.90
C GLU A 11 -35.14 -8.62 -14.78
N ALA A 12 -34.59 -8.64 -13.57
CA ALA A 12 -35.18 -8.01 -12.39
C ALA A 12 -34.13 -7.10 -11.73
N PRO A 13 -34.56 -5.97 -11.14
CA PRO A 13 -33.65 -5.08 -10.44
C PRO A 13 -33.08 -5.77 -9.20
N VAL A 14 -31.86 -5.38 -8.83
CA VAL A 14 -31.25 -5.84 -7.58
C VAL A 14 -32.05 -5.27 -6.40
N TRP A 15 -32.60 -6.16 -5.57
CA TRP A 15 -33.23 -5.78 -4.33
C TRP A 15 -32.18 -5.25 -3.34
N LYS A 16 -32.56 -4.28 -2.51
CA LYS A 16 -31.65 -3.62 -1.57
C LYS A 16 -32.11 -3.85 -0.14
N THR A 17 -31.18 -4.06 0.79
CA THR A 17 -31.49 -4.13 2.22
C THR A 17 -31.36 -2.78 2.90
N SER A 18 -32.18 -2.54 3.91
CA SER A 18 -32.06 -1.43 4.84
C SER A 18 -32.30 -1.92 6.25
N TYR A 19 -31.56 -1.37 7.20
CA TYR A 19 -31.61 -1.77 8.60
C TYR A 19 -32.02 -0.62 9.51
N ARG A 20 -32.64 -0.97 10.63
CA ARG A 20 -32.81 -0.09 11.78
C ARG A 20 -32.37 -0.84 13.02
N LEU A 21 -31.41 -0.27 13.71
CA LEU A 21 -30.89 -0.78 14.97
C LEU A 21 -31.47 0.08 16.09
N LEU A 22 -32.18 -0.56 17.01
CA LEU A 22 -32.81 0.06 18.17
C LEU A 22 -32.02 -0.32 19.43
N LEU A 23 -31.34 0.66 20.00
CA LEU A 23 -30.64 0.58 21.28
C LEU A 23 -31.56 1.14 22.36
N ASP A 24 -31.67 0.48 23.52
CA ASP A 24 -32.45 1.04 24.63
C ASP A 24 -31.69 2.20 25.30
N GLU A 25 -30.40 1.98 25.56
CA GLU A 25 -29.49 2.93 26.21
C GLU A 25 -28.09 2.90 25.55
N ALA A 26 -27.19 3.77 26.00
CA ALA A 26 -25.84 3.86 25.45
C ALA A 26 -25.00 2.59 25.69
N ASP A 27 -25.22 1.87 26.79
CA ASP A 27 -24.42 0.71 27.19
C ASP A 27 -25.22 -0.61 27.10
N SER A 28 -26.24 -0.66 26.24
CA SER A 28 -27.03 -1.88 26.04
C SER A 28 -26.17 -3.02 25.48
N GLU A 29 -26.34 -4.22 26.06
CA GLU A 29 -25.67 -5.45 25.59
C GLU A 29 -26.46 -6.18 24.48
N ALA A 30 -27.70 -5.75 24.23
CA ALA A 30 -28.57 -6.31 23.21
C ALA A 30 -29.32 -5.18 22.48
N ALA A 31 -29.67 -5.42 21.22
CA ALA A 31 -30.41 -4.47 20.39
C ALA A 31 -31.47 -5.19 19.54
N ASP A 32 -32.57 -4.48 19.26
CA ASP A 32 -33.56 -4.95 18.29
C ASP A 32 -33.12 -4.51 16.88
N LEU A 33 -32.86 -5.49 16.03
CA LEU A 33 -32.50 -5.30 14.63
C LEU A 33 -33.74 -5.54 13.76
N GLN A 34 -34.18 -4.50 13.07
CA GLN A 34 -35.24 -4.56 12.07
C GLN A 34 -34.63 -4.44 10.67
N THR A 35 -34.99 -5.37 9.78
CA THR A 35 -34.45 -5.44 8.42
C THR A 35 -35.57 -5.43 7.40
N TRP A 36 -35.42 -4.59 6.39
CA TRP A 36 -36.32 -4.51 5.24
C TRP A 36 -35.59 -4.78 3.94
N ALA A 37 -36.30 -5.40 2.99
CA ALA A 37 -35.94 -5.49 1.60
C ALA A 37 -36.74 -4.46 0.80
N LEU A 38 -36.05 -3.54 0.14
CA LEU A 38 -36.62 -2.72 -0.92
C LEU A 38 -36.71 -3.56 -2.19
N VAL A 39 -37.96 -3.88 -2.56
CA VAL A 39 -38.29 -4.65 -3.76
C VAL A 39 -39.04 -3.75 -4.73
N GLU A 40 -38.72 -3.87 -6.01
CA GLU A 40 -39.35 -3.12 -7.08
C GLU A 40 -40.01 -4.08 -8.08
N ASN A 41 -41.28 -3.83 -8.40
CA ASN A 41 -41.97 -4.54 -9.46
C ASN A 41 -41.73 -3.82 -10.79
N THR A 42 -40.74 -4.25 -11.54
CA THR A 42 -40.45 -3.72 -12.89
C THR A 42 -41.28 -4.36 -13.99
N SER A 43 -42.16 -5.31 -13.67
CA SER A 43 -43.00 -5.96 -14.65
C SER A 43 -44.18 -5.07 -15.07
N ASP A 44 -44.79 -5.38 -16.22
CA ASP A 44 -45.95 -4.66 -16.74
C ASP A 44 -47.27 -5.04 -16.03
N TYR A 45 -47.22 -5.96 -15.06
CA TYR A 45 -48.37 -6.54 -14.39
C TYR A 45 -48.33 -6.32 -12.88
N ASP A 46 -49.50 -6.17 -12.28
CA ASP A 46 -49.65 -6.07 -10.83
C ASP A 46 -49.41 -7.44 -10.19
N TRP A 47 -48.57 -7.49 -9.16
CA TRP A 47 -48.40 -8.69 -8.35
C TRP A 47 -49.60 -8.81 -7.40
N HIS A 48 -50.26 -9.98 -7.43
CA HIS A 48 -51.36 -10.30 -6.55
C HIS A 48 -51.08 -11.62 -5.84
N ASN A 49 -50.88 -11.54 -4.52
CA ASN A 49 -50.70 -12.69 -3.64
C ASN A 49 -49.60 -13.66 -4.10
N ILE A 50 -48.44 -13.13 -4.49
CA ILE A 50 -47.32 -13.95 -4.95
C ILE A 50 -46.48 -14.46 -3.78
N SER A 51 -45.75 -15.56 -4.00
CA SER A 51 -44.62 -15.96 -3.18
C SER A 51 -43.35 -15.35 -3.78
N LEU A 52 -42.59 -14.63 -2.98
CA LEU A 52 -41.36 -13.95 -3.39
C LEU A 52 -40.18 -14.57 -2.63
N ALA A 53 -39.20 -15.05 -3.37
CA ALA A 53 -37.95 -15.58 -2.84
C ALA A 53 -36.82 -14.58 -3.13
N LEU A 54 -36.24 -13.99 -2.08
CA LEU A 54 -35.10 -13.08 -2.18
C LEU A 54 -33.81 -13.86 -1.88
N ILE A 55 -32.95 -13.98 -2.87
CA ILE A 55 -31.70 -14.74 -2.74
C ILE A 55 -30.56 -13.82 -2.31
N SER A 56 -29.89 -14.19 -1.22
CA SER A 56 -28.65 -13.60 -0.73
C SER A 56 -27.45 -14.44 -1.20
N GLY A 57 -26.33 -13.76 -1.51
CA GLY A 57 -25.08 -14.41 -1.93
C GLY A 57 -24.58 -14.07 -3.34
N ARG A 58 -25.02 -12.93 -3.92
CA ARG A 58 -24.49 -12.35 -5.18
C ARG A 58 -24.37 -13.37 -6.33
N PRO A 59 -25.49 -13.97 -6.81
CA PRO A 59 -25.43 -14.86 -7.96
C PRO A 59 -24.85 -14.13 -9.18
N LEU A 60 -23.93 -14.79 -9.89
CA LEU A 60 -23.31 -14.25 -11.10
C LEU A 60 -24.26 -14.47 -12.29
N SER A 61 -24.89 -13.39 -12.75
CA SER A 61 -25.58 -13.34 -14.04
C SER A 61 -24.73 -12.57 -15.05
N PHE A 62 -24.67 -13.05 -16.30
CA PHE A 62 -23.90 -12.41 -17.37
C PHE A 62 -24.77 -12.21 -18.61
N ILE A 63 -24.48 -11.17 -19.39
CA ILE A 63 -25.05 -10.95 -20.71
C ILE A 63 -24.01 -11.43 -21.72
N GLU A 64 -24.37 -12.42 -22.54
CA GLU A 64 -23.54 -12.91 -23.64
C GLU A 64 -24.21 -12.57 -24.98
N ASP A 65 -23.47 -11.88 -25.86
CA ASP A 65 -23.90 -11.66 -27.23
C ASP A 65 -23.68 -12.94 -28.05
N LEU A 66 -24.74 -13.74 -28.18
CA LEU A 66 -24.72 -14.99 -28.94
C LEU A 66 -24.77 -14.78 -30.46
N TYR A 67 -25.04 -13.56 -30.94
CA TYR A 67 -25.11 -13.27 -32.38
C TYR A 67 -23.75 -12.96 -32.99
N GLN A 68 -22.82 -12.46 -32.19
CA GLN A 68 -21.49 -12.12 -32.69
C GLN A 68 -20.63 -13.39 -32.82
N SER A 69 -20.33 -13.79 -34.07
CA SER A 69 -19.41 -14.89 -34.34
C SER A 69 -18.01 -14.55 -33.81
N ARG A 70 -17.57 -15.27 -32.76
CA ARG A 70 -16.21 -15.17 -32.24
C ARG A 70 -15.26 -16.04 -33.07
N PHE A 71 -14.45 -15.41 -33.91
CA PHE A 71 -13.37 -16.09 -34.61
C PHE A 71 -12.13 -16.11 -33.72
N ILE A 72 -11.49 -17.29 -33.65
CA ILE A 72 -10.18 -17.47 -33.04
C ILE A 72 -9.17 -17.35 -34.19
N ASP A 73 -8.13 -16.53 -34.04
CA ASP A 73 -7.08 -16.41 -35.05
C ASP A 73 -6.42 -17.77 -35.27
N ARG A 74 -6.55 -18.31 -36.48
CA ARG A 74 -5.94 -19.59 -36.85
C ARG A 74 -4.49 -19.34 -37.26
N PRO A 75 -3.51 -20.06 -36.68
CA PRO A 75 -2.13 -19.95 -37.13
C PRO A 75 -2.03 -20.40 -38.59
N VAL A 76 -1.46 -19.54 -39.43
CA VAL A 76 -1.21 -19.82 -40.85
C VAL A 76 0.02 -20.72 -40.93
N TYR A 77 -0.15 -21.92 -41.49
CA TYR A 77 0.97 -22.80 -41.83
C TYR A 77 1.42 -22.46 -43.25
N GLU A 78 2.55 -21.77 -43.39
CA GLU A 78 3.18 -21.54 -44.68
C GLU A 78 3.86 -22.82 -45.16
N SER A 79 3.33 -23.41 -46.22
CA SER A 79 4.00 -24.53 -46.89
C SER A 79 5.29 -24.02 -47.53
N VAL A 80 6.43 -24.55 -47.09
CA VAL A 80 7.71 -24.29 -47.73
C VAL A 80 7.65 -24.83 -49.16
N ALA A 81 7.44 -23.94 -50.13
CA ALA A 81 7.47 -24.28 -51.54
C ALA A 81 8.92 -24.58 -51.92
N PHE A 82 9.17 -25.85 -52.23
CA PHE A 82 10.42 -26.31 -52.79
C PHE A 82 10.76 -25.54 -54.09
N GLU A 83 12.04 -25.22 -54.21
CA GLU A 83 12.70 -24.49 -55.27
C GLU A 83 12.12 -24.69 -56.68
N GLY A 84 11.68 -23.58 -57.27
CA GLY A 84 11.48 -23.43 -58.72
C GLY A 84 12.23 -22.19 -59.17
N ILE A 85 13.46 -22.38 -59.62
CA ILE A 85 14.34 -21.33 -60.15
C ILE A 85 13.63 -20.62 -61.32
N ALA A 86 13.54 -19.28 -61.25
CA ALA A 86 13.20 -18.42 -62.37
C ALA A 86 14.32 -17.39 -62.61
N PRO A 87 14.58 -17.02 -63.88
CA PRO A 87 15.77 -16.27 -64.27
C PRO A 87 15.81 -14.85 -63.69
N GLN A 88 16.98 -14.46 -63.19
CA GLN A 88 17.27 -13.14 -62.64
C GLN A 88 17.37 -12.09 -63.76
N THR A 89 16.53 -11.06 -63.71
CA THR A 89 16.78 -9.79 -64.40
C THR A 89 17.33 -8.78 -63.40
N TYR A 90 18.55 -8.31 -63.64
CA TYR A 90 19.21 -7.31 -62.79
C TYR A 90 18.90 -5.88 -63.25
N ALA A 91 18.58 -5.07 -62.24
CA ALA A 91 18.65 -3.61 -62.13
C ALA A 91 17.78 -2.73 -63.04
N LEU A 92 17.09 -1.77 -62.40
CA LEU A 92 17.46 -0.37 -62.52
C LEU A 92 17.00 0.41 -61.29
N ALA A 93 17.95 1.08 -60.64
CA ALA A 93 17.69 2.06 -59.60
C ALA A 93 17.03 3.31 -60.21
N ARG A 94 15.85 3.66 -59.69
CA ARG A 94 15.24 4.99 -59.66
C ARG A 94 14.33 4.95 -58.44
N GLY A 95 14.39 5.84 -57.48
CA GLY A 95 14.84 7.23 -57.50
C GLY A 95 13.94 7.87 -56.45
N VAL A 96 14.57 8.50 -55.48
CA VAL A 96 13.95 9.08 -54.28
C VAL A 96 12.86 10.08 -54.67
N ALA A 97 11.70 10.01 -54.00
CA ALA A 97 10.88 11.17 -53.70
C ALA A 97 10.14 10.92 -52.38
N GLN A 98 10.65 11.54 -51.33
CA GLN A 98 9.85 11.97 -50.19
C GLN A 98 8.84 13.00 -50.70
N ASP A 99 7.62 12.97 -50.18
CA ASP A 99 7.10 14.22 -49.63
C ASP A 99 6.04 13.98 -48.56
N SER A 100 6.25 14.72 -47.48
CA SER A 100 5.43 14.88 -46.32
C SER A 100 4.24 15.79 -46.63
N ALA A 101 3.18 15.69 -45.82
CA ALA A 101 2.74 16.79 -44.93
C ALA A 101 1.20 16.86 -44.78
N VAL A 102 0.77 16.96 -43.50
CA VAL A 102 -0.19 17.92 -42.89
C VAL A 102 -1.61 18.04 -43.50
N ALA A 103 -2.70 18.33 -42.80
CA ALA A 103 -2.93 18.88 -41.47
C ALA A 103 -4.43 18.74 -41.07
N GLU A 104 -4.67 18.82 -39.76
CA GLU A 104 -5.75 19.51 -39.02
C GLU A 104 -7.25 19.26 -39.25
N GLU A 105 -7.86 18.64 -38.23
CA GLU A 105 -8.82 19.22 -37.25
C GLU A 105 -9.63 20.48 -37.65
N PHE A 106 -10.97 20.40 -37.63
CA PHE A 106 -11.87 21.46 -37.12
C PHE A 106 -13.30 20.92 -36.88
N ALA A 107 -13.81 21.15 -35.67
CA ALA A 107 -15.22 21.32 -35.30
C ALA A 107 -15.29 22.58 -34.39
N PRO A 108 -16.44 23.22 -34.07
CA PRO A 108 -17.82 22.72 -34.14
C PRO A 108 -18.88 23.77 -34.57
N LEU A 109 -20.16 23.37 -34.64
CA LEU A 109 -21.28 24.32 -34.54
C LEU A 109 -22.48 23.75 -33.77
N ARG A 110 -23.04 24.65 -32.95
CA ARG A 110 -24.16 24.47 -32.00
C ARG A 110 -25.53 24.42 -32.69
N ALA A 111 -26.47 23.71 -32.07
CA ALA A 111 -27.91 24.02 -32.15
C ALA A 111 -28.53 23.99 -30.74
N ARG A 112 -29.40 24.97 -30.46
CA ARG A 112 -30.18 25.17 -29.22
C ARG A 112 -31.57 24.53 -29.35
N VAL A 113 -32.31 24.55 -28.22
CA VAL A 113 -33.77 24.37 -27.98
C VAL A 113 -34.03 23.03 -27.26
N ALA A 114 -34.75 22.88 -26.15
CA ALA A 114 -35.68 23.70 -25.36
C ALA A 114 -35.67 23.27 -23.88
N ALA A 115 -36.22 24.12 -23.01
CA ALA A 115 -36.42 23.89 -21.57
C ALA A 115 -37.64 23.00 -21.25
N PRO A 116 -37.70 22.36 -20.07
CA PRO A 116 -38.96 21.94 -19.46
C PRO A 116 -39.37 22.84 -18.27
N MET A 117 -40.69 23.05 -18.17
CA MET A 117 -41.41 23.70 -17.06
C MET A 117 -41.50 22.78 -15.81
N PRO A 118 -41.78 23.34 -14.62
CA PRO A 118 -41.91 22.57 -13.38
C PRO A 118 -43.33 22.04 -13.18
N ALA A 119 -43.44 20.83 -12.61
CA ALA A 119 -44.70 20.21 -12.19
C ALA A 119 -44.82 20.21 -10.64
N PRO A 120 -46.05 20.15 -10.09
CA PRO A 120 -46.38 20.63 -8.76
C PRO A 120 -46.19 19.58 -7.65
N ALA A 121 -46.10 20.07 -6.41
CA ALA A 121 -46.12 19.27 -5.19
C ALA A 121 -47.49 18.62 -4.92
N PRO A 122 -47.54 17.41 -4.34
CA PRO A 122 -48.68 16.97 -3.55
C PRO A 122 -48.36 17.04 -2.06
N GLY A 123 -49.32 17.58 -1.30
CA GLY A 123 -49.33 17.57 0.16
C GLY A 123 -50.07 16.34 0.73
N SER A 124 -49.81 16.19 2.03
CA SER A 124 -50.56 15.51 3.11
C SER A 124 -50.69 13.98 3.12
N ASP A 125 -50.17 13.44 4.23
CA ASP A 125 -50.73 12.41 5.10
C ASP A 125 -51.02 11.02 4.52
N ALA A 126 -50.08 10.11 4.79
CA ALA A 126 -50.40 8.72 5.09
C ALA A 126 -49.44 8.18 6.15
N THR A 127 -49.92 8.12 7.39
CA THR A 127 -49.32 7.27 8.44
C THR A 127 -49.47 5.81 8.04
N PRO A 128 -48.40 5.00 7.93
CA PRO A 128 -48.55 3.58 7.71
C PRO A 128 -48.99 2.91 9.01
N LYS A 129 -50.26 2.49 9.04
CA LYS A 129 -50.76 1.50 10.01
C LYS A 129 -50.03 0.19 9.78
N ALA A 130 -49.59 -0.43 10.88
CA ALA A 130 -48.98 -1.76 10.92
C ALA A 130 -49.84 -2.78 10.16
N GLY A 131 -49.32 -3.24 9.02
CA GLY A 131 -49.84 -4.35 8.24
C GLY A 131 -49.28 -5.66 8.75
N ALA A 132 -50.11 -6.69 8.75
CA ALA A 132 -49.87 -8.02 9.27
C ALA A 132 -48.50 -8.60 8.88
N MET A 133 -47.84 -9.23 9.85
CA MET A 133 -46.57 -9.92 9.67
C MET A 133 -46.71 -10.99 8.58
N ALA A 134 -45.99 -10.81 7.46
CA ALA A 134 -45.73 -11.89 6.54
C ALA A 134 -44.79 -12.89 7.23
N SER A 135 -45.13 -14.17 7.17
CA SER A 135 -44.27 -15.26 7.64
C SER A 135 -43.02 -15.33 6.75
N VAL A 136 -41.84 -15.28 7.37
CA VAL A 136 -40.55 -15.42 6.67
C VAL A 136 -39.91 -16.75 7.04
N GLU A 137 -39.96 -17.70 6.10
CA GLU A 137 -39.20 -18.95 6.20
C GLU A 137 -37.84 -18.76 5.50
N GLY A 138 -36.77 -19.18 6.18
CA GLY A 138 -35.42 -19.21 5.62
C GLY A 138 -35.04 -20.63 5.24
N GLN A 139 -34.56 -20.84 4.02
CA GLN A 139 -34.04 -22.15 3.58
C GLN A 139 -32.58 -21.99 3.17
N ASP A 140 -31.71 -22.80 3.77
CA ASP A 140 -30.29 -22.88 3.43
C ASP A 140 -30.12 -23.76 2.18
N LEU A 141 -29.68 -23.14 1.08
CA LEU A 141 -29.42 -23.80 -0.21
C LEU A 141 -27.91 -23.96 -0.45
N GLY A 142 -27.12 -24.17 0.62
CA GLY A 142 -25.67 -24.37 0.54
C GLY A 142 -24.89 -23.07 0.71
N SER A 143 -24.49 -22.41 -0.39
CA SER A 143 -23.75 -21.12 -0.34
C SER A 143 -24.64 -19.88 -0.44
N HIS A 144 -25.96 -20.07 -0.54
CA HIS A 144 -26.95 -19.01 -0.73
C HIS A 144 -28.08 -19.14 0.28
N PHE A 145 -28.59 -18.01 0.74
CA PHE A 145 -29.69 -17.95 1.69
C PHE A 145 -30.92 -17.33 1.03
N GLU A 146 -32.07 -17.98 1.15
CA GLU A 146 -33.34 -17.51 0.60
C GLU A 146 -34.23 -16.90 1.71
N TYR A 147 -34.68 -15.66 1.54
CA TYR A 147 -35.79 -15.11 2.31
C TYR A 147 -37.08 -15.32 1.53
N ARG A 148 -37.94 -16.22 2.02
CA ARG A 148 -39.24 -16.46 1.43
C ARG A 148 -40.30 -15.57 2.09
N LEU A 149 -40.98 -14.79 1.26
CA LEU A 149 -42.08 -13.92 1.65
C LEU A 149 -43.35 -14.42 0.96
N GLU A 150 -44.42 -14.62 1.72
CA GLU A 150 -45.71 -15.05 1.18
C GLU A 150 -46.71 -13.90 1.09
N ASN A 151 -47.70 -14.05 0.20
CA ASN A 151 -48.85 -13.17 0.07
C ASN A 151 -48.50 -11.70 -0.27
N ILE A 152 -47.47 -11.50 -1.11
CA ILE A 152 -47.03 -10.16 -1.51
C ILE A 152 -47.90 -9.64 -2.65
N SER A 153 -48.34 -8.39 -2.53
CA SER A 153 -49.04 -7.67 -3.60
C SER A 153 -48.38 -6.31 -3.81
N LEU A 154 -47.96 -6.02 -5.05
CA LEU A 154 -47.22 -4.81 -5.42
C LEU A 154 -47.65 -4.38 -6.83
N PRO A 155 -48.22 -3.18 -7.02
CA PRO A 155 -48.58 -2.70 -8.34
C PRO A 155 -47.36 -2.61 -9.26
N ARG A 156 -47.60 -2.70 -10.57
CA ARG A 156 -46.56 -2.52 -11.57
C ARG A 156 -45.84 -1.17 -11.42
N GLN A 157 -44.55 -1.17 -11.71
CA GLN A 157 -43.68 0.02 -11.67
C GLN A 157 -43.67 0.73 -10.30
N GLN A 158 -43.88 -0.01 -9.22
CA GLN A 158 -43.82 0.50 -7.85
C GLN A 158 -42.81 -0.27 -7.01
N SER A 159 -42.40 0.35 -5.90
CA SER A 159 -41.48 -0.23 -4.93
C SER A 159 -42.14 -0.35 -3.56
N ALA A 160 -41.77 -1.37 -2.80
CA ALA A 160 -42.19 -1.56 -1.42
C ALA A 160 -41.02 -1.96 -0.54
N MET A 161 -41.04 -1.52 0.71
CA MET A 161 -40.16 -2.03 1.77
C MET A 161 -40.87 -3.17 2.49
N LEU A 162 -40.37 -4.38 2.28
CA LEU A 162 -40.92 -5.61 2.86
C LEU A 162 -40.05 -6.02 4.06
N PRO A 163 -40.62 -6.26 5.25
CA PRO A 163 -39.85 -6.73 6.39
C PRO A 163 -39.36 -8.16 6.12
N ILE A 164 -38.05 -8.40 6.27
CA ILE A 164 -37.45 -9.72 6.03
C ILE A 164 -36.87 -10.37 7.29
N LEU A 165 -36.50 -9.56 8.29
CA LEU A 165 -35.97 -10.06 9.55
C LEU A 165 -36.26 -9.06 10.67
N ALA A 166 -36.77 -9.58 11.79
CA ALA A 166 -36.77 -8.89 13.06
C ALA A 166 -36.08 -9.83 14.06
N ALA A 167 -34.93 -9.43 14.57
CA ALA A 167 -34.11 -10.26 15.44
C ALA A 167 -33.52 -9.43 16.58
N LYS A 168 -33.31 -10.08 17.71
CA LYS A 168 -32.45 -9.55 18.78
C LYS A 168 -31.02 -9.93 18.48
N VAL A 169 -30.13 -8.96 18.48
CA VAL A 169 -28.68 -9.15 18.27
C VAL A 169 -27.92 -8.70 19.51
N ASP A 170 -26.82 -9.38 19.79
CA ASP A 170 -25.92 -8.98 20.86
C ASP A 170 -25.04 -7.84 20.36
N ILE A 171 -24.87 -6.83 21.20
CA ILE A 171 -24.14 -5.62 20.84
C ILE A 171 -23.28 -5.17 22.00
N ARG A 172 -22.12 -4.59 21.71
CA ARG A 172 -21.33 -3.88 22.73
C ARG A 172 -20.94 -2.53 22.21
N SER A 173 -21.33 -1.48 22.92
CA SER A 173 -20.97 -0.11 22.57
C SER A 173 -19.46 0.09 22.69
N VAL A 174 -18.86 0.64 21.63
CA VAL A 174 -17.42 0.89 21.57
C VAL A 174 -17.15 2.22 20.88
N SER A 175 -16.05 2.86 21.22
CA SER A 175 -15.52 4.02 20.51
C SER A 175 -14.30 3.55 19.72
N ILE A 176 -14.34 3.64 18.39
CA ILE A 176 -13.32 3.07 17.49
C ILE A 176 -12.40 4.19 17.02
N TYR A 177 -11.14 4.14 17.42
CA TYR A 177 -10.13 5.09 16.99
C TYR A 177 -9.27 4.54 15.86
N ASP A 178 -9.30 5.23 14.72
CA ASP A 178 -8.42 4.99 13.58
C ASP A 178 -7.85 6.33 13.12
N ALA A 179 -6.53 6.48 13.25
CA ALA A 179 -5.82 7.71 12.91
C ALA A 179 -5.93 8.07 11.41
N SER A 180 -6.20 7.10 10.53
CA SER A 180 -6.41 7.32 9.11
C SER A 180 -7.80 7.86 8.77
N VAL A 181 -8.79 7.60 9.64
CA VAL A 181 -10.17 8.05 9.46
C VAL A 181 -10.39 9.40 10.12
N HIS A 182 -9.97 9.55 11.37
CA HIS A 182 -10.08 10.81 12.08
C HIS A 182 -8.92 10.98 13.08
N PRO A 183 -8.13 12.07 13.01
CA PRO A 183 -6.84 12.18 13.69
C PRO A 183 -6.89 12.43 15.20
N ARG A 184 -8.08 12.68 15.78
CA ARG A 184 -8.24 13.02 17.21
C ARG A 184 -9.41 12.34 17.88
N HIS A 185 -10.60 12.47 17.32
CA HIS A 185 -11.83 11.87 17.86
C HIS A 185 -12.04 10.46 17.32
N PRO A 186 -12.30 9.46 18.18
CA PRO A 186 -12.82 8.16 17.78
C PRO A 186 -14.22 8.26 17.15
N LEU A 187 -14.66 7.20 16.48
CA LEU A 187 -16.04 7.03 16.03
C LEU A 187 -16.84 6.25 17.06
N ARG A 188 -18.00 6.77 17.48
CA ARG A 188 -18.99 5.98 18.21
C ARG A 188 -19.51 4.86 17.33
N GLY A 189 -19.54 3.69 17.91
CA GLY A 189 -19.91 2.48 17.23
C GLY A 189 -20.34 1.39 18.18
N ALA A 190 -20.47 0.20 17.62
CA ALA A 190 -20.73 -0.98 18.40
C ALA A 190 -20.12 -2.21 17.73
N ARG A 191 -19.75 -3.20 18.53
CA ARG A 191 -19.45 -4.55 18.09
C ARG A 191 -20.78 -5.32 18.04
N LEU A 192 -21.27 -5.58 16.84
CA LEU A 192 -22.48 -6.35 16.58
C LEU A 192 -22.11 -7.81 16.37
N ASP A 193 -22.74 -8.68 17.14
CA ASP A 193 -22.63 -10.13 17.01
C ASP A 193 -23.95 -10.65 16.40
N ASN A 194 -23.87 -11.24 15.19
CA ASN A 194 -25.05 -11.78 14.53
C ASN A 194 -25.48 -13.09 15.19
N THR A 195 -26.32 -13.01 16.21
CA THR A 195 -26.89 -14.16 16.93
C THR A 195 -28.09 -14.78 16.22
N SER A 196 -28.52 -14.21 15.09
CA SER A 196 -29.60 -14.81 14.28
C SER A 196 -29.11 -16.01 13.48
N ASP A 197 -30.05 -16.87 13.08
CA ASP A 197 -29.82 -18.01 12.20
C ASP A 197 -29.72 -17.61 10.71
N LYS A 198 -29.87 -16.32 10.39
CA LYS A 198 -29.88 -15.79 9.03
C LYS A 198 -28.65 -14.90 8.78
N PRO A 199 -28.05 -14.93 7.59
CA PRO A 199 -27.06 -13.92 7.23
C PRO A 199 -27.71 -12.53 7.20
N LEU A 200 -26.92 -11.48 7.39
CA LEU A 200 -27.33 -10.10 7.18
C LEU A 200 -26.67 -9.59 5.89
N PRO A 201 -27.42 -9.29 4.81
CA PRO A 201 -26.87 -8.70 3.59
C PRO A 201 -26.27 -7.30 3.80
N GLU A 202 -25.43 -6.84 2.86
CA GLU A 202 -24.86 -5.49 2.94
C GLU A 202 -25.94 -4.39 2.80
N GLY A 203 -25.87 -3.32 3.60
CA GLY A 203 -26.86 -2.25 3.49
C GLY A 203 -26.64 -1.08 4.46
N PRO A 204 -27.32 0.05 4.22
CA PRO A 204 -27.40 1.14 5.19
C PRO A 204 -28.18 0.73 6.44
N MET A 205 -27.77 1.27 7.57
CA MET A 205 -28.39 1.03 8.86
C MET A 205 -28.59 2.35 9.60
N THR A 206 -29.82 2.66 9.98
CA THR A 206 -30.10 3.79 10.88
C THR A 206 -30.05 3.32 12.32
N VAL A 207 -29.28 4.00 13.15
CA VAL A 207 -29.13 3.71 14.59
C VAL A 207 -29.97 4.68 15.40
N MET A 208 -30.84 4.12 16.23
CA MET A 208 -31.71 4.84 17.14
C MET A 208 -31.42 4.42 18.58
N MET A 209 -31.52 5.37 19.51
CA MET A 209 -31.43 5.12 20.95
C MET A 209 -32.72 5.59 21.61
N GLY A 210 -33.49 4.66 22.15
CA GLY A 210 -34.87 4.88 22.55
C GLY A 210 -35.73 5.36 21.37
N GLN A 211 -36.07 6.66 21.36
CA GLN A 211 -36.83 7.30 20.28
C GLN A 211 -35.99 8.33 19.49
N SER A 212 -34.72 8.49 19.84
CA SER A 212 -33.83 9.50 19.25
C SER A 212 -32.99 8.90 18.14
N TYR A 213 -32.81 9.66 17.06
CA TYR A 213 -31.85 9.34 16.01
C TYR A 213 -30.43 9.66 16.49
N VAL A 214 -29.51 8.70 16.36
CA VAL A 214 -28.12 8.85 16.81
C VAL A 214 -27.16 8.91 15.64
N GLY A 215 -27.47 8.24 14.53
CA GLY A 215 -26.62 8.25 13.35
C GLY A 215 -26.99 7.19 12.33
N ASP A 216 -26.25 7.19 11.23
CA ASP A 216 -26.34 6.19 10.19
C ASP A 216 -25.02 5.44 10.10
N ALA A 217 -25.09 4.14 9.86
CA ALA A 217 -23.98 3.25 9.61
C ALA A 217 -24.18 2.51 8.28
N ARG A 218 -23.14 1.82 7.85
CA ARG A 218 -23.23 0.87 6.74
C ARG A 218 -22.66 -0.46 7.19
N ILE A 219 -23.38 -1.54 6.92
CA ILE A 219 -22.92 -2.89 7.21
C ILE A 219 -22.53 -3.61 5.91
N GLU A 220 -21.51 -4.43 6.00
CA GLU A 220 -21.20 -5.44 4.99
C GLU A 220 -22.04 -6.71 5.22
N HIS A 221 -21.84 -7.72 4.40
CA HIS A 221 -22.44 -9.03 4.64
C HIS A 221 -21.92 -9.65 5.95
N ILE A 222 -22.82 -9.99 6.87
CA ILE A 222 -22.50 -10.61 8.17
C ILE A 222 -23.14 -12.02 8.23
N PRO A 223 -22.35 -13.10 8.11
CA PRO A 223 -22.85 -14.46 8.27
C PRO A 223 -23.46 -14.73 9.67
N PRO A 224 -24.27 -15.78 9.84
CA PRO A 224 -24.69 -16.25 11.17
C PRO A 224 -23.50 -16.51 12.09
N GLY A 225 -23.56 -16.03 13.33
CA GLY A 225 -22.50 -16.16 14.34
C GLY A 225 -21.28 -15.26 14.13
N ALA A 226 -21.19 -14.52 13.03
CA ALA A 226 -20.09 -13.60 12.76
C ALA A 226 -20.24 -12.31 13.57
N LYS A 227 -19.10 -11.66 13.82
CA LYS A 227 -18.99 -10.43 14.61
C LYS A 227 -18.47 -9.30 13.73
N ARG A 228 -19.03 -8.11 13.84
CA ARG A 228 -18.61 -6.95 13.04
C ARG A 228 -18.70 -5.65 13.84
N PHE A 229 -17.69 -4.81 13.67
CA PHE A 229 -17.76 -3.43 14.16
C PHE A 229 -18.58 -2.57 13.20
N ILE A 230 -19.44 -1.74 13.76
CA ILE A 230 -20.24 -0.72 13.08
C ILE A 230 -19.93 0.63 13.70
N SER A 231 -19.82 1.69 12.91
CA SER A 231 -19.67 3.07 13.39
C SER A 231 -20.80 3.92 12.83
N TYR A 232 -21.35 4.81 13.66
CA TYR A 232 -22.53 5.60 13.32
C TYR A 232 -22.42 7.10 13.65
N ALA A 233 -21.47 7.51 14.50
CA ALA A 233 -21.24 8.91 14.85
C ALA A 233 -19.78 9.18 15.22
N VAL A 234 -19.39 10.43 15.33
CA VAL A 234 -18.09 10.84 15.91
C VAL A 234 -18.26 10.98 17.42
N ASP A 235 -17.32 10.45 18.21
CA ASP A 235 -17.30 10.60 19.66
C ASP A 235 -16.57 11.87 20.07
N LEU A 236 -17.32 12.95 20.29
CA LEU A 236 -16.75 14.26 20.60
C LEU A 236 -16.19 14.34 22.04
N ASP A 237 -16.71 13.50 22.95
CA ASP A 237 -16.30 13.47 24.35
C ASP A 237 -15.03 12.63 24.57
N LEU A 238 -14.53 11.95 23.51
CA LEU A 238 -13.30 11.18 23.56
C LEU A 238 -12.27 11.80 22.62
N GLN A 239 -11.04 11.85 23.10
CA GLN A 239 -9.89 12.30 22.33
C GLN A 239 -8.77 11.30 22.46
N VAL A 240 -8.14 10.97 21.35
CA VAL A 240 -6.92 10.16 21.30
C VAL A 240 -5.86 10.97 20.59
N GLN A 241 -4.74 11.16 21.26
CA GLN A 241 -3.59 11.88 20.74
C GLN A 241 -2.45 10.89 20.52
N PRO A 242 -2.21 10.45 19.28
CA PRO A 242 -1.07 9.59 18.98
C PRO A 242 0.19 10.45 19.06
N GLN A 243 1.13 10.06 19.93
CA GLN A 243 2.46 10.62 19.92
C GLN A 243 3.24 10.03 18.75
N ALA A 244 4.08 10.85 18.11
CA ALA A 244 4.94 10.40 17.03
C ALA A 244 5.73 9.16 17.47
N ALA A 245 5.70 8.12 16.63
CA ALA A 245 6.38 6.88 16.94
C ALA A 245 7.87 7.15 17.15
N SER A 246 8.38 6.81 18.33
CA SER A 246 9.82 6.82 18.56
C SER A 246 10.40 5.57 17.90
N GLN A 247 11.55 5.71 17.26
CA GLN A 247 12.25 4.58 16.68
C GLN A 247 13.65 4.53 17.27
N GLU A 248 13.92 3.47 18.03
CA GLU A 248 15.25 3.14 18.51
C GLU A 248 15.79 2.00 17.66
N THR A 249 17.03 2.14 17.18
CA THR A 249 17.74 1.04 16.51
C THR A 249 18.95 0.73 17.36
N ARG A 250 18.98 -0.48 17.92
CA ARG A 250 20.07 -0.96 18.75
C ARG A 250 20.79 -2.08 18.04
N LEU A 251 22.10 -1.96 17.92
CA LEU A 251 22.94 -3.03 17.44
C LEU A 251 23.11 -4.06 18.56
N THR A 252 22.63 -5.28 18.33
CA THR A 252 22.51 -6.27 19.41
C THR A 252 23.62 -7.31 19.32
N GLN A 253 24.02 -7.69 18.11
CA GLN A 253 25.10 -8.63 17.86
C GLN A 253 25.81 -8.31 16.54
N GLY A 254 27.03 -8.81 16.39
CA GLY A 254 27.73 -8.77 15.12
C GLY A 254 28.81 -9.86 15.05
N LYS A 255 29.04 -10.39 13.86
CA LYS A 255 30.12 -11.32 13.57
C LYS A 255 30.71 -11.06 12.19
N ILE A 256 31.96 -11.42 11.98
CA ILE A 256 32.56 -11.47 10.64
C ILE A 256 32.79 -12.93 10.30
N GLU A 257 32.34 -13.34 9.12
CA GLU A 257 32.67 -14.65 8.54
C GLU A 257 32.98 -14.46 7.06
N GLN A 258 34.11 -14.98 6.61
CA GLN A 258 34.55 -14.99 5.20
C GLN A 258 34.54 -13.58 4.58
N GLY A 259 35.04 -12.59 5.32
CA GLY A 259 35.06 -11.20 4.89
C GLY A 259 33.71 -10.48 4.83
N VAL A 260 32.63 -11.10 5.32
CA VAL A 260 31.30 -10.49 5.42
C VAL A 260 31.03 -10.13 6.87
N LEU A 261 30.85 -8.84 7.13
CA LEU A 261 30.38 -8.31 8.40
C LEU A 261 28.85 -8.49 8.46
N MET A 262 28.40 -9.37 9.35
CA MET A 262 26.99 -9.58 9.68
C MET A 262 26.66 -8.82 10.96
N LEU A 263 25.68 -7.94 10.88
CA LEU A 263 25.20 -7.13 12.00
C LEU A 263 23.75 -7.45 12.28
N GLN A 264 23.45 -7.83 13.51
CA GLN A 264 22.08 -7.99 13.98
C GLN A 264 21.62 -6.69 14.62
N GLN A 265 20.62 -6.07 14.01
CA GLN A 265 19.98 -4.87 14.52
C GLN A 265 18.62 -5.23 15.10
N THR A 266 18.35 -4.77 16.32
CA THR A 266 17.01 -4.78 16.89
C THR A 266 16.44 -3.38 16.71
N ARG A 267 15.37 -3.28 15.93
CA ARG A 267 14.60 -2.06 15.74
C ARG A 267 13.40 -2.14 16.65
N GLN A 268 13.24 -1.13 17.48
CA GLN A 268 12.09 -0.98 18.37
C GLN A 268 11.35 0.29 17.96
N ARG A 269 10.05 0.16 17.76
CA ARG A 269 9.16 1.27 17.45
C ARG A 269 8.13 1.38 18.56
N GLU A 270 8.06 2.53 19.22
CA GLU A 270 7.13 2.76 20.31
C GLU A 270 6.11 3.80 19.88
N THR A 271 4.82 3.46 19.93
CA THR A 271 3.70 4.37 19.69
C THR A 271 2.90 4.49 20.97
N VAL A 272 2.74 5.72 21.46
CA VAL A 272 1.93 6.01 22.65
C VAL A 272 0.65 6.71 22.21
N TYR A 273 -0.50 6.16 22.57
CA TYR A 273 -1.79 6.79 22.39
C TYR A 273 -2.25 7.36 23.73
N HIS A 274 -2.33 8.69 23.84
CA HIS A 274 -2.91 9.34 25.01
C HIS A 274 -4.42 9.43 24.81
N ALA A 275 -5.17 8.56 25.48
CA ALA A 275 -6.62 8.53 25.40
C ALA A 275 -7.24 9.30 26.57
N ILE A 276 -8.10 10.26 26.25
CA ILE A 276 -8.77 11.16 27.19
C ILE A 276 -10.27 10.94 27.03
N ASN A 277 -10.94 10.57 28.12
CA ASN A 277 -12.39 10.50 28.22
C ASN A 277 -12.90 11.70 29.01
N GLU A 278 -13.49 12.67 28.33
CA GLU A 278 -14.10 13.85 28.95
C GLU A 278 -15.56 13.61 29.38
N SER A 279 -16.13 12.47 29.00
CA SER A 279 -17.53 12.15 29.31
C SER A 279 -17.75 11.71 30.76
N ALA A 280 -18.98 11.84 31.21
CA ALA A 280 -19.43 11.39 32.53
C ALA A 280 -19.72 9.87 32.62
N GLN A 281 -19.42 9.13 31.55
CA GLN A 281 -19.67 7.69 31.43
C GLN A 281 -18.37 6.97 31.10
N ASP A 282 -18.29 5.70 31.47
CA ASP A 282 -17.21 4.83 31.06
C ASP A 282 -17.31 4.56 29.56
N ARG A 283 -16.17 4.28 28.93
CA ARG A 283 -16.07 4.07 27.48
C ARG A 283 -15.12 2.93 27.19
N ASN A 284 -15.54 2.03 26.31
CA ASN A 284 -14.65 1.01 25.76
C ASN A 284 -14.04 1.54 24.45
N LEU A 285 -12.76 1.94 24.50
CA LEU A 285 -12.02 2.44 23.36
C LEU A 285 -11.36 1.27 22.62
N VAL A 286 -11.60 1.17 21.31
CA VAL A 286 -10.93 0.22 20.42
C VAL A 286 -9.98 0.98 19.50
N ILE A 287 -8.67 0.79 19.69
CA ILE A 287 -7.62 1.38 18.86
C ILE A 287 -7.33 0.44 17.69
N VAL A 288 -7.47 0.96 16.47
CA VAL A 288 -7.06 0.30 15.23
C VAL A 288 -5.59 0.65 14.97
N HIS A 289 -4.69 -0.26 15.33
CA HIS A 289 -3.26 -0.10 15.11
C HIS A 289 -2.83 -0.82 13.82
N PRO A 290 -2.10 -0.17 12.90
CA PRO A 290 -1.62 -0.81 11.68
C PRO A 290 -0.64 -1.93 11.99
N ARG A 291 -0.77 -3.07 11.30
CA ARG A 291 0.13 -4.20 11.44
C ARG A 291 1.26 -4.12 10.43
N ASN A 292 2.49 -4.16 10.92
CA ASN A 292 3.66 -4.29 10.05
C ASN A 292 4.13 -5.75 9.96
N PRO A 293 4.22 -6.32 8.76
CA PRO A 293 4.75 -7.67 8.60
C PRO A 293 6.18 -7.80 9.11
N GLY A 294 6.45 -8.87 9.87
CA GLY A 294 7.78 -9.16 10.42
C GLY A 294 8.15 -8.37 11.68
N TRP A 295 7.20 -7.64 12.26
CA TRP A 295 7.35 -7.02 13.58
C TRP A 295 6.55 -7.81 14.62
N GLU A 296 7.14 -8.04 15.78
CA GLU A 296 6.50 -8.59 16.97
C GLU A 296 5.88 -7.47 17.78
N LEU A 297 4.66 -7.66 18.28
CA LEU A 297 3.89 -6.64 18.99
C LEU A 297 3.85 -6.92 20.49
N ASP A 298 4.22 -5.94 21.29
CA ASP A 298 4.02 -5.87 22.74
C ASP A 298 3.12 -4.67 23.08
N TYR A 299 2.18 -4.84 24.01
CA TYR A 299 1.12 -3.86 24.25
C TYR A 299 0.55 -3.97 25.67
N ASN A 300 0.09 -2.83 26.22
CA ASN A 300 -0.52 -2.76 27.55
C ASN A 300 -2.07 -2.68 27.52
N ALA A 301 -2.69 -3.38 26.57
CA ALA A 301 -4.14 -3.36 26.33
C ALA A 301 -4.70 -4.78 26.08
N GLU A 302 -6.03 -4.93 25.97
CA GLU A 302 -6.63 -6.20 25.56
C GLU A 302 -6.63 -6.34 24.04
N LEU A 303 -6.12 -7.45 23.49
CA LEU A 303 -6.20 -7.71 22.05
C LEU A 303 -7.54 -8.38 21.71
N LEU A 304 -8.42 -7.66 21.01
CA LEU A 304 -9.72 -8.18 20.59
C LEU A 304 -9.67 -9.01 19.30
N GLU A 305 -8.88 -8.55 18.33
CA GLU A 305 -8.82 -9.14 17.00
C GLU A 305 -7.50 -8.80 16.30
N GLU A 306 -6.95 -9.79 15.61
CA GLU A 306 -5.82 -9.64 14.69
C GLU A 306 -6.30 -9.90 13.27
N THR A 307 -6.09 -8.91 12.39
CA THR A 307 -6.35 -9.03 10.96
C THR A 307 -5.04 -9.10 10.18
N ALA A 308 -5.13 -9.27 8.86
CA ALA A 308 -3.95 -9.24 7.99
C ALA A 308 -3.21 -7.88 8.02
N VAL A 309 -3.92 -6.79 8.34
CA VAL A 309 -3.42 -5.41 8.19
C VAL A 309 -3.53 -4.54 9.44
N HIS A 310 -4.29 -4.97 10.46
CA HIS A 310 -4.50 -4.20 11.69
C HIS A 310 -4.61 -5.10 12.93
N TYR A 311 -4.17 -4.57 14.07
CA TYR A 311 -4.51 -5.03 15.41
C TYR A 311 -5.62 -4.16 15.98
N ARG A 312 -6.61 -4.77 16.66
CA ARG A 312 -7.66 -4.05 17.39
C ARG A 312 -7.44 -4.23 18.88
N LEU A 313 -7.01 -3.17 19.54
CA LEU A 313 -6.71 -3.15 20.98
C LEU A 313 -7.85 -2.46 21.74
N ALA A 314 -8.45 -3.14 22.70
CA ALA A 314 -9.47 -2.58 23.58
C ALA A 314 -8.89 -2.09 24.90
N VAL A 315 -9.41 -0.94 25.34
CA VAL A 315 -9.08 -0.29 26.60
C VAL A 315 -10.35 0.27 27.22
N ASP A 316 -10.60 -0.08 28.47
CA ASP A 316 -11.66 0.52 29.26
C ASP A 316 -11.17 1.85 29.84
N LEU A 317 -11.84 2.93 29.44
CA LEU A 317 -11.58 4.29 29.90
C LEU A 317 -12.69 4.73 30.86
N PRO A 318 -12.41 4.81 32.18
CA PRO A 318 -13.37 5.36 33.13
C PRO A 318 -13.79 6.79 32.76
N ALA A 319 -14.95 7.22 33.25
CA ALA A 319 -15.41 8.61 33.15
C ALA A 319 -14.34 9.60 33.66
N HIS A 320 -14.14 10.70 32.94
CA HIS A 320 -13.18 11.76 33.28
C HIS A 320 -11.74 11.27 33.53
N SER A 321 -11.28 10.29 32.75
CA SER A 321 -9.93 9.71 32.89
C SER A 321 -9.04 9.98 31.68
N GLU A 322 -7.73 9.90 31.92
CA GLU A 322 -6.70 9.92 30.89
C GLU A 322 -5.79 8.71 31.12
N GLN A 323 -5.56 7.92 30.07
CA GLN A 323 -4.70 6.74 30.13
C GLN A 323 -3.79 6.67 28.90
N PRO A 324 -2.48 6.43 29.08
CA PRO A 324 -1.57 6.16 27.99
C PRO A 324 -1.61 4.67 27.59
N ILE A 325 -1.84 4.40 26.30
CA ILE A 325 -1.73 3.07 25.71
C ILE A 325 -0.39 2.99 25.00
N LEU A 326 0.48 2.11 25.46
CA LEU A 326 1.79 1.85 24.89
C LEU A 326 1.71 0.65 23.95
N VAL A 327 2.13 0.86 22.71
CA VAL A 327 2.28 -0.17 21.69
C VAL A 327 3.72 -0.18 21.24
N THR A 328 4.42 -1.27 21.53
CA THR A 328 5.82 -1.48 21.17
C THR A 328 5.91 -2.54 20.09
N GLU A 329 6.52 -2.21 18.96
CA GLU A 329 6.83 -3.17 17.90
C GLU A 329 8.33 -3.42 17.88
N THR A 330 8.71 -4.69 17.91
CA THR A 330 10.11 -5.11 17.87
C THR A 330 10.37 -5.91 16.60
N ARG A 331 11.47 -5.60 15.92
CA ARG A 331 11.92 -6.36 14.75
C ARG A 331 13.42 -6.58 14.81
N VAL A 332 13.82 -7.81 14.52
CA VAL A 332 15.23 -8.19 14.39
C VAL A 332 15.57 -8.31 12.92
N ASP A 333 16.50 -7.48 12.47
CA ASP A 333 17.02 -7.47 11.12
C ASP A 333 18.49 -7.88 11.10
N TRP A 334 18.90 -8.51 9.99
CA TRP A 334 20.28 -8.83 9.69
C TRP A 334 20.79 -7.99 8.53
N GLU A 335 21.81 -7.19 8.78
CA GLU A 335 22.53 -6.44 7.75
C GLU A 335 23.84 -7.13 7.39
N HIS A 336 24.13 -7.21 6.10
CA HIS A 336 25.32 -7.88 5.57
C HIS A 336 26.15 -6.86 4.80
N PHE A 337 27.39 -6.66 5.24
CA PHE A 337 28.32 -5.75 4.60
C PHE A 337 29.56 -6.52 4.16
N GLN A 338 29.95 -6.39 2.90
CA GLN A 338 31.26 -6.87 2.46
C GLN A 338 32.32 -5.90 2.97
N LEU A 339 33.25 -6.38 3.81
CA LEU A 339 34.32 -5.55 4.37
C LEU A 339 35.17 -4.89 3.27
N ALA A 340 35.35 -5.57 2.14
CA ALA A 340 36.10 -5.06 1.01
C ALA A 340 35.44 -3.85 0.32
N ALA A 341 34.11 -3.74 0.41
CA ALA A 341 33.31 -2.68 -0.19
C ALA A 341 33.13 -1.46 0.73
N LEU A 342 33.42 -1.60 2.03
CA LEU A 342 33.28 -0.52 3.00
C LEU A 342 34.38 0.54 2.83
N SER A 343 33.99 1.80 2.95
CA SER A 343 34.92 2.93 2.99
C SER A 343 35.65 3.04 4.33
N GLU A 344 36.77 3.78 4.35
CA GLU A 344 37.50 4.10 5.59
C GLU A 344 36.57 4.72 6.64
N THR A 345 35.71 5.66 6.24
CA THR A 345 34.77 6.33 7.15
C THR A 345 33.73 5.37 7.73
N GLN A 346 33.21 4.43 6.93
CA GLN A 346 32.25 3.44 7.40
C GLN A 346 32.91 2.43 8.36
N LEU A 347 34.14 1.98 8.06
CA LEU A 347 34.89 1.09 8.95
C LEU A 347 35.18 1.75 10.31
N PHE A 348 35.58 3.02 10.31
CA PHE A 348 35.77 3.81 11.54
C PHE A 348 34.46 4.08 12.30
N TYR A 349 33.35 4.30 11.59
CA TYR A 349 32.04 4.43 12.21
C TYR A 349 31.69 3.14 12.97
N TRP A 350 31.84 1.99 12.33
CA TRP A 350 31.57 0.70 12.97
C TRP A 350 32.53 0.41 14.11
N SER A 351 33.84 0.66 13.98
CA SER A 351 34.79 0.41 15.08
C SER A 351 34.47 1.21 16.36
N ASN A 352 33.90 2.41 16.20
CA ASN A 352 33.55 3.31 17.30
C ASN A 352 32.15 3.05 17.91
N GLN A 353 31.36 2.11 17.38
CA GLN A 353 30.03 1.83 17.92
C GLN A 353 30.11 1.14 19.27
N ALA A 354 29.55 1.75 20.32
CA ALA A 354 29.67 1.26 21.70
C ALA A 354 29.14 -0.17 21.87
N GLU A 355 28.11 -0.52 21.11
CA GLU A 355 27.32 -1.76 21.22
C GLU A 355 27.97 -2.99 20.57
N LEU A 356 29.05 -2.82 19.79
CA LEU A 356 29.76 -3.95 19.17
C LEU A 356 30.58 -4.77 20.18
N PRO A 357 30.65 -6.11 20.02
CA PRO A 357 31.56 -6.96 20.79
C PRO A 357 33.01 -6.49 20.67
N ALA A 358 33.78 -6.55 21.77
CA ALA A 358 35.16 -6.07 21.80
C ALA A 358 36.08 -6.78 20.78
N ALA A 359 35.86 -8.08 20.55
CA ALA A 359 36.59 -8.86 19.55
C ALA A 359 36.30 -8.40 18.10
N LEU A 360 35.06 -8.00 17.83
CA LEU A 360 34.67 -7.51 16.52
C LEU A 360 35.22 -6.09 16.28
N LYS A 361 35.21 -5.24 17.31
CA LYS A 361 35.81 -3.89 17.24
C LYS A 361 37.27 -3.93 16.82
N SER A 362 38.07 -4.80 17.43
CA SER A 362 39.50 -4.91 17.10
C SER A 362 39.74 -5.41 15.68
N GLN A 363 38.92 -6.34 15.18
CA GLN A 363 38.99 -6.81 13.79
C GLN A 363 38.62 -5.70 12.80
N VAL A 364 37.56 -4.95 13.06
CA VAL A 364 37.14 -3.81 12.20
C VAL A 364 38.15 -2.67 12.26
N GLU A 365 38.76 -2.38 13.41
CA GLU A 365 39.81 -1.38 13.56
C GLU A 365 41.07 -1.76 12.77
N GLN A 366 41.47 -3.03 12.81
CA GLN A 366 42.57 -3.54 11.99
C GLN A 366 42.25 -3.41 10.49
N ALA A 367 41.04 -3.80 10.06
CA ALA A 367 40.59 -3.60 8.68
C ALA A 367 40.60 -2.11 8.28
N ALA A 368 40.15 -1.21 9.17
CA ALA A 368 40.15 0.23 8.94
C ALA A 368 41.58 0.77 8.75
N SER A 369 42.53 0.33 9.59
CA SER A 369 43.93 0.74 9.50
C SER A 369 44.61 0.28 8.19
N LEU A 370 44.32 -0.94 7.73
CA LEU A 370 44.81 -1.47 6.46
C LEU A 370 44.17 -0.74 5.28
N ARG A 371 42.87 -0.45 5.34
CA ARG A 371 42.16 0.35 4.32
C ARG A 371 42.71 1.77 4.26
N GLN A 372 43.03 2.37 5.39
CA GLN A 372 43.66 3.68 5.47
C GLN A 372 45.08 3.67 4.87
N ALA A 373 45.87 2.63 5.12
CA ALA A 373 47.19 2.47 4.49
C ALA A 373 47.07 2.36 2.96
N TRP A 374 46.13 1.55 2.46
CA TRP A 374 45.84 1.44 1.02
C TRP A 374 45.39 2.78 0.43
N SER A 375 44.42 3.47 1.05
CA SER A 375 43.95 4.80 0.65
C SER A 375 45.07 5.85 0.60
N ARG A 376 46.04 5.79 1.53
CA ARG A 376 47.22 6.66 1.52
C ARG A 376 48.17 6.35 0.36
N ALA A 377 48.44 5.07 0.11
CA ALA A 377 49.30 4.64 -1.01
C ALA A 377 48.68 5.02 -2.37
N GLU A 378 47.35 4.88 -2.51
CA GLU A 378 46.64 5.21 -3.73
C GLU A 378 46.65 6.72 -4.02
N ARG A 379 46.46 7.55 -2.97
CA ARG A 379 46.63 9.01 -3.07
C ARG A 379 48.06 9.38 -3.49
N SER A 380 49.08 8.78 -2.87
CA SER A 380 50.48 9.05 -3.23
C SER A 380 50.79 8.71 -4.69
N LEU A 381 50.28 7.58 -5.18
CA LEU A 381 50.41 7.19 -6.59
C LEU A 381 49.73 8.21 -7.52
N GLN A 382 48.54 8.68 -7.15
CA GLN A 382 47.80 9.66 -7.95
C GLN A 382 48.49 11.03 -7.96
N ASP A 383 49.03 11.48 -6.82
CA ASP A 383 49.78 12.75 -6.70
C ASP A 383 51.07 12.74 -7.55
N GLN A 384 51.76 11.61 -7.61
CA GLN A 384 52.95 11.46 -8.47
C GLN A 384 52.58 11.47 -9.95
N LYS A 385 51.49 10.78 -10.33
CA LYS A 385 50.99 10.80 -11.72
C LYS A 385 50.54 12.20 -12.15
N SER A 386 49.84 12.93 -11.28
CA SER A 386 49.42 14.31 -11.58
C SER A 386 50.60 15.27 -11.69
N SER A 387 51.67 15.04 -10.90
CA SER A 387 52.93 15.77 -11.01
C SER A 387 53.61 15.54 -12.37
N ILE A 388 53.63 14.30 -12.86
CA ILE A 388 54.16 13.96 -14.19
C ILE A 388 53.38 14.70 -15.29
N GLU A 389 52.04 14.65 -15.25
CA GLU A 389 51.18 15.36 -16.21
C GLU A 389 51.44 16.87 -16.21
N THR A 390 51.62 17.46 -15.02
CA THR A 390 51.95 18.88 -14.87
C THR A 390 53.28 19.22 -15.54
N ILE A 391 54.30 18.36 -15.39
CA ILE A 391 55.60 18.56 -16.04
C ILE A 391 55.49 18.41 -17.56
N TYR A 392 54.71 17.47 -18.08
CA TYR A 392 54.52 17.34 -19.53
C TYR A 392 53.85 18.58 -20.15
N GLN A 393 52.86 19.15 -19.49
CA GLN A 393 52.22 20.40 -19.92
C GLN A 393 53.23 21.57 -19.89
N GLU A 394 54.05 21.64 -18.86
CA GLU A 394 55.07 22.68 -18.72
C GLU A 394 56.18 22.54 -19.78
N GLN A 395 56.67 21.33 -20.06
CA GLN A 395 57.64 21.07 -21.12
C GLN A 395 57.09 21.45 -22.50
N ALA A 396 55.81 21.16 -22.78
CA ALA A 396 55.18 21.57 -24.02
C ALA A 396 55.18 23.10 -24.18
N ARG A 397 54.89 23.84 -23.08
CA ARG A 397 54.98 25.31 -23.05
C ARG A 397 56.40 25.81 -23.26
N ILE A 398 57.39 25.18 -22.61
CA ILE A 398 58.81 25.55 -22.75
C ILE A 398 59.27 25.33 -24.19
N ARG A 399 58.95 24.19 -24.81
CA ARG A 399 59.29 23.90 -26.22
C ARG A 399 58.67 24.93 -27.17
N ALA A 400 57.40 25.26 -26.99
CA ALA A 400 56.74 26.29 -27.79
C ALA A 400 57.39 27.68 -27.63
N ASN A 401 57.86 28.04 -26.43
CA ASN A 401 58.59 29.28 -26.20
C ASN A 401 60.00 29.26 -26.82
N LEU A 402 60.69 28.12 -26.79
CA LEU A 402 62.02 27.95 -27.39
C LEU A 402 61.97 28.11 -28.92
N ASP A 403 60.87 27.71 -29.57
CA ASP A 403 60.68 27.88 -31.02
C ASP A 403 60.62 29.35 -31.47
N VAL A 404 60.27 30.27 -30.56
CA VAL A 404 60.11 31.71 -30.85
C VAL A 404 61.36 32.53 -30.50
N LEU A 405 62.22 32.02 -29.62
CA LEU A 405 63.34 32.77 -29.06
C LEU A 405 64.64 32.57 -29.86
N GLU A 406 65.47 33.61 -29.94
CA GLU A 406 66.80 33.51 -30.55
C GLU A 406 67.74 32.67 -29.66
N SER A 407 68.49 31.77 -30.31
CA SER A 407 69.34 30.76 -29.68
C SER A 407 70.52 31.29 -28.85
N GLU A 408 70.90 32.56 -29.02
CA GLU A 408 71.96 33.21 -28.23
C GLU A 408 71.41 33.97 -26.99
N SER A 409 70.09 34.03 -26.81
CA SER A 409 69.50 34.77 -25.70
C SER A 409 69.72 34.05 -24.35
N ALA A 410 69.99 34.82 -23.30
CA ALA A 410 70.14 34.29 -21.93
C ALA A 410 68.86 33.56 -21.44
N LEU A 411 67.68 33.94 -21.97
CA LEU A 411 66.40 33.28 -21.69
C LEU A 411 66.31 31.90 -22.34
N TYR A 412 66.83 31.72 -23.57
CA TYR A 412 66.89 30.42 -24.24
C TYR A 412 67.72 29.42 -23.43
N GLN A 413 68.92 29.82 -22.98
CA GLN A 413 69.77 28.97 -22.16
C GLN A 413 69.11 28.57 -20.83
N ARG A 414 68.37 29.50 -20.19
CA ARG A 414 67.64 29.21 -18.94
C ARG A 414 66.53 28.18 -19.15
N LEU A 415 65.76 28.30 -20.24
CA LEU A 415 64.67 27.37 -20.56
C LEU A 415 65.18 25.97 -20.93
N VAL A 416 66.32 25.87 -21.62
CA VAL A 416 66.99 24.59 -21.89
C VAL A 416 67.45 23.91 -20.60
N ASN A 417 68.06 24.67 -19.69
CA ASN A 417 68.46 24.15 -18.38
C ASN A 417 67.25 23.66 -17.57
N GLN A 418 66.16 24.42 -17.57
CA GLN A 418 64.92 24.02 -16.90
C GLN A 418 64.33 22.73 -17.50
N LEU A 419 64.43 22.53 -18.82
CA LEU A 419 64.00 21.29 -19.48
C LEU A 419 64.86 20.09 -19.05
N SER A 420 66.18 20.28 -18.92
CA SER A 420 67.09 19.26 -18.39
C SER A 420 66.74 18.88 -16.94
N GLU A 421 66.50 19.86 -16.07
CA GLU A 421 66.08 19.62 -14.68
C GLU A 421 64.74 18.88 -14.60
N GLN A 422 63.81 19.19 -15.51
CA GLN A 422 62.52 18.51 -15.61
C GLN A 422 62.66 17.06 -16.07
N GLU A 423 63.60 16.72 -16.96
CA GLU A 423 63.87 15.34 -17.33
C GLU A 423 64.44 14.53 -16.15
N ASP A 424 65.38 15.10 -15.40
CA ASP A 424 65.91 14.47 -14.18
C ASP A 424 64.82 14.28 -13.11
N LEU A 425 63.85 15.19 -13.04
CA LEU A 425 62.68 15.08 -12.16
C LEU A 425 61.70 14.02 -12.64
N LEU A 426 61.40 13.97 -13.95
CA LEU A 426 60.53 12.95 -14.55
C LEU A 426 61.08 11.55 -14.32
N GLN A 427 62.39 11.35 -14.50
CA GLN A 427 63.01 10.05 -14.24
C GLN A 427 62.83 9.61 -12.78
N ARG A 428 62.96 10.55 -11.82
CA ARG A 428 62.70 10.28 -10.40
C ARG A 428 61.22 10.01 -10.11
N LEU A 429 60.31 10.77 -10.71
CA LEU A 429 58.86 10.58 -10.54
C LEU A 429 58.39 9.26 -11.14
N HIS A 430 58.91 8.84 -12.30
CA HIS A 430 58.59 7.53 -12.89
C HIS A 430 59.04 6.39 -11.98
N ALA A 431 60.24 6.48 -11.40
CA ALA A 431 60.71 5.51 -10.40
C ALA A 431 59.82 5.51 -9.15
N ALA A 432 59.42 6.69 -8.66
CA ALA A 432 58.50 6.84 -7.54
C ALA A 432 57.12 6.23 -7.84
N VAL A 433 56.58 6.41 -9.05
CA VAL A 433 55.30 5.81 -9.48
C VAL A 433 55.38 4.29 -9.47
N GLN A 434 56.48 3.70 -9.93
CA GLN A 434 56.66 2.23 -9.87
C GLN A 434 56.68 1.73 -8.42
N GLN A 435 57.36 2.46 -7.53
CA GLN A 435 57.40 2.15 -6.11
C GLN A 435 56.02 2.31 -5.46
N ALA A 436 55.34 3.44 -5.67
CA ALA A 436 54.00 3.69 -5.14
C ALA A 436 52.98 2.68 -5.67
N ALA A 437 53.09 2.27 -6.94
CA ALA A 437 52.25 1.21 -7.50
C ALA A 437 52.51 -0.16 -6.84
N ALA A 438 53.75 -0.46 -6.46
CA ALA A 438 54.07 -1.67 -5.69
C ALA A 438 53.52 -1.59 -4.26
N GLU A 439 53.63 -0.43 -3.61
CA GLU A 439 53.07 -0.17 -2.28
C GLU A 439 51.53 -0.31 -2.27
N VAL A 440 50.84 0.20 -3.29
CA VAL A 440 49.39 0.00 -3.47
C VAL A 440 49.04 -1.48 -3.59
N ARG A 441 49.78 -2.25 -4.41
CA ARG A 441 49.54 -3.69 -4.54
C ARG A 441 49.74 -4.42 -3.22
N MET A 442 50.83 -4.15 -2.51
CA MET A 442 51.13 -4.77 -1.21
C MET A 442 50.07 -4.41 -0.15
N ALA A 443 49.65 -3.14 -0.10
CA ALA A 443 48.63 -2.70 0.84
C ALA A 443 47.27 -3.35 0.56
N ARG A 444 46.91 -3.50 -0.72
CA ARG A 444 45.70 -4.21 -1.14
C ARG A 444 45.76 -5.71 -0.80
N GLU A 445 46.85 -6.38 -1.14
CA GLU A 445 47.05 -7.81 -0.81
C GLU A 445 47.01 -8.05 0.70
N ALA A 446 47.60 -7.17 1.51
CA ALA A 446 47.54 -7.25 2.96
C ALA A 446 46.10 -7.10 3.49
N PHE A 447 45.31 -6.20 2.91
CA PHE A 447 43.90 -6.02 3.26
C PHE A 447 43.05 -7.23 2.84
N ASP A 448 43.21 -7.71 1.61
CA ASP A 448 42.47 -8.86 1.09
C ASP A 448 42.82 -10.15 1.85
N ALA A 449 44.11 -10.34 2.20
CA ALA A 449 44.56 -11.48 3.01
C ALA A 449 44.00 -11.44 4.43
N PHE A 450 43.93 -10.25 5.04
CA PHE A 450 43.32 -10.08 6.35
C PHE A 450 41.82 -10.39 6.32
N ILE A 451 41.10 -9.87 5.33
CA ILE A 451 39.67 -10.15 5.14
C ILE A 451 39.41 -11.64 4.91
N ALA A 452 40.27 -12.34 4.18
CA ALA A 452 40.12 -13.77 3.92
C ALA A 452 40.34 -14.67 5.16
N GLN A 453 40.98 -14.14 6.21
CA GLN A 453 41.22 -14.86 7.47
C GLN A 453 40.09 -14.68 8.49
N LEU A 454 39.22 -13.68 8.28
CA LEU A 454 38.01 -13.42 9.06
C LEU A 454 36.83 -14.12 8.40
#